data_AF-A0A354B414-F1
#
_entry.id   AF-A0A354B414-F1
#
_cell.length_a   1.000
_cell.length_b   1.000
_cell.length_c   1.000
_cell.angle_alpha   90.00
_cell.angle_beta   90.00
_cell.angle_gamma   90.00
#
_symmetry.space_group_name_H-M   'P 1'
#
loop_
_entity.id
_entity.type
_entity.pdbx_description
1 polymer ?
#
loop_
_entity_poly.entity_id
_entity_poly.type
_entity_poly.pdbx_seq_one_letter_code
_entity_poly.pdbx_strand_id
1 'polypeptide(L)'
;MPRSMPRFSFRTPLLLFMAALGGSLAPCLTSLRLVPFSHAQDLIGCQLTDAGQLQCVPGVSADPQSQINAMRQQISSDLQLEGAVQQQIQGLEQLTLAGQAREGQLVRANLAAAALAALPATAFHWYRLMPGERRWLLISGAQGPSYQLQPADVAAKVMLVVAIPSANSGSQRQVSSRLGPVLGVRAQP
;
A
#
# COMPACT_ATOMS: atom_id res chain seq x y z
N MET A 1 -6.33 -38.09 20.65
CA MET A 1 -5.52 -38.17 19.41
C MET A 1 -5.07 -36.76 19.04
N PRO A 2 -3.81 -36.36 19.31
CA PRO A 2 -3.28 -35.06 18.90
C PRO A 2 -2.60 -35.16 17.52
N ARG A 3 -2.90 -34.21 16.62
CA ARG A 3 -2.29 -34.08 15.29
C ARG A 3 -0.94 -33.35 15.40
N SER A 4 0.08 -33.96 14.81
CA SER A 4 1.47 -33.51 14.72
C SER A 4 1.65 -32.09 14.16
N MET A 5 2.59 -31.35 14.76
CA MET A 5 3.22 -30.15 14.21
C MET A 5 4.29 -30.52 13.16
N PRO A 6 4.57 -29.64 12.17
CA PRO A 6 5.72 -29.82 11.28
C PRO A 6 7.03 -29.28 11.90
N ARG A 7 8.10 -30.07 11.76
CA ARG A 7 9.49 -29.71 12.07
C ARG A 7 10.04 -28.77 11.00
N PHE A 8 10.51 -27.59 11.41
CA PHE A 8 11.36 -26.74 10.58
C PHE A 8 12.81 -27.24 10.63
N SER A 9 13.33 -27.63 9.47
CA SER A 9 14.71 -28.06 9.27
C SER A 9 15.58 -26.82 9.00
N PHE A 10 16.40 -26.44 9.98
CA PHE A 10 17.43 -25.40 9.82
C PHE A 10 18.67 -26.01 9.16
N ARG A 11 19.01 -25.54 7.96
CA ARG A 11 20.25 -25.89 7.26
C ARG A 11 21.39 -25.01 7.79
N THR A 12 22.37 -25.65 8.40
CA THR A 12 23.63 -25.11 8.94
C THR A 12 24.53 -24.52 7.83
N PRO A 13 25.26 -23.41 8.06
CA PRO A 13 26.31 -22.97 7.16
C PRO A 13 27.63 -23.69 7.47
N LEU A 14 28.25 -24.23 6.42
CA LEU A 14 29.55 -24.89 6.45
C LEU A 14 30.66 -23.83 6.57
N LEU A 15 31.27 -23.74 7.75
CA LEU A 15 32.54 -23.03 7.99
C LEU A 15 33.67 -23.89 7.43
N LEU A 16 34.38 -23.39 6.41
CA LEU A 16 35.61 -24.02 5.93
C LEU A 16 36.82 -23.27 6.51
N PHE A 17 37.47 -23.96 7.45
CA PHE A 17 38.82 -23.69 7.93
C PHE A 17 39.84 -24.09 6.86
N MET A 18 40.82 -23.24 6.57
CA MET A 18 42.14 -23.70 6.15
C MET A 18 43.23 -22.81 6.77
N ALA A 19 44.01 -23.45 7.64
CA ALA A 19 45.37 -23.08 8.06
C ALA A 19 46.34 -23.42 6.89
N ALA A 20 47.62 -23.06 6.78
CA ALA A 20 48.66 -22.49 7.63
C ALA A 20 49.90 -22.21 6.72
N LEU A 21 50.99 -21.73 7.35
CA LEU A 21 52.41 -21.63 6.89
C LEU A 21 52.74 -20.29 6.21
N GLY A 22 53.72 -19.48 6.63
CA GLY A 22 54.95 -19.76 7.37
C GLY A 22 56.13 -19.36 6.47
N GLY A 23 56.85 -18.26 6.78
CA GLY A 23 58.04 -17.87 6.03
C GLY A 23 58.49 -16.42 6.28
N SER A 24 59.43 -16.25 7.22
CA SER A 24 60.25 -15.03 7.35
C SER A 24 61.33 -15.03 6.27
N LEU A 25 61.56 -13.87 5.62
CA LEU A 25 62.84 -13.43 5.03
C LEU A 25 62.69 -11.95 4.58
N ALA A 26 63.31 -11.03 5.33
CA ALA A 26 63.86 -9.77 4.79
C ALA A 26 65.20 -10.13 4.09
N PRO A 27 65.74 -9.40 3.09
CA PRO A 27 65.70 -7.94 2.90
C PRO A 27 65.61 -7.47 1.42
N CYS A 28 65.52 -6.16 1.17
CA CYS A 28 66.46 -5.37 0.34
C CYS A 28 65.87 -3.98 0.04
N LEU A 29 66.66 -2.94 0.31
CA LEU A 29 66.35 -1.54 0.01
C LEU A 29 66.38 -1.30 -1.50
N THR A 30 65.24 -0.94 -2.07
CA THR A 30 65.15 -0.23 -3.35
C THR A 30 64.07 0.83 -3.23
N SER A 31 64.48 2.06 -2.93
CA SER A 31 63.63 3.24 -3.03
C SER A 31 63.36 3.56 -4.51
N LEU A 32 62.41 2.85 -5.10
CA LEU A 32 61.73 3.29 -6.32
C LEU A 32 60.70 4.34 -5.90
N ARG A 33 60.94 5.61 -6.23
CA ARG A 33 59.90 6.63 -6.18
C ARG A 33 58.80 6.22 -7.16
N LEU A 34 57.76 5.55 -6.67
CA LEU A 34 56.47 5.51 -7.35
C LEU A 34 56.00 6.96 -7.44
N VAL A 35 56.13 7.54 -8.63
CA VAL A 35 55.37 8.73 -9.00
C VAL A 35 53.91 8.31 -8.85
N PRO A 36 53.09 8.95 -8.00
CA PRO A 36 51.68 8.66 -8.01
C PRO A 36 51.19 9.02 -9.42
N PHE A 37 50.71 8.01 -10.17
CA PHE A 37 49.88 8.25 -11.34
C PHE A 37 48.71 9.08 -10.83
N SER A 38 48.82 10.39 -11.02
CA SER A 38 47.76 11.33 -10.75
C SER A 38 46.73 11.05 -11.83
N HIS A 39 45.74 10.22 -11.50
CA HIS A 39 44.53 10.13 -12.31
C HIS A 39 44.00 11.56 -12.40
N ALA A 40 44.15 12.18 -13.57
CA ALA A 40 43.45 13.40 -13.89
C ALA A 40 41.96 13.05 -13.83
N GLN A 41 41.36 13.28 -12.67
CA GLN A 41 39.92 13.14 -12.49
C GLN A 41 39.32 14.27 -13.32
N ASP A 42 38.44 13.93 -14.26
CA ASP A 42 37.74 14.89 -15.11
C ASP A 42 36.80 15.69 -14.19
N LEU A 43 37.28 16.83 -13.66
CA LEU A 43 36.53 17.65 -12.70
C LEU A 43 35.49 18.50 -13.46
N ILE A 44 34.45 17.84 -14.01
CA ILE A 44 33.36 18.53 -14.69
C ILE A 44 32.63 19.43 -13.67
N GLY A 45 32.65 20.74 -13.91
CA GLY A 45 31.99 21.74 -13.05
C GLY A 45 32.90 22.42 -12.01
N CYS A 46 34.20 22.13 -12.01
CA CYS A 46 35.18 22.83 -11.18
C CYS A 46 36.20 23.59 -12.05
N GLN A 47 36.49 24.83 -11.68
CA GLN A 47 37.56 25.61 -12.30
C GLN A 47 38.69 25.86 -11.28
N LEU A 48 39.95 25.73 -11.71
CA LEU A 48 41.07 26.23 -10.92
C LEU A 48 41.13 27.75 -11.04
N THR A 49 41.14 28.43 -9.90
CA THR A 49 41.36 29.87 -9.83
C THR A 49 42.85 30.19 -9.78
N ASP A 50 43.23 31.42 -10.13
CA ASP A 50 44.63 31.87 -10.17
C ASP A 50 45.34 31.84 -8.80
N ALA A 51 44.58 31.68 -7.70
CA ALA A 51 45.08 31.42 -6.36
C ALA A 51 45.45 29.94 -6.10
N GLY A 52 45.34 29.07 -7.10
CA GLY A 52 45.58 27.63 -6.99
C GLY A 52 44.48 26.86 -6.26
N GLN A 53 43.31 27.46 -6.04
CA GLN A 53 42.17 26.81 -5.38
C GLN A 53 41.12 26.35 -6.41
N LEU A 54 40.65 25.12 -6.28
CA LEU A 54 39.58 24.51 -7.07
C LEU A 54 38.23 25.04 -6.61
N GLN A 55 37.59 25.86 -7.43
CA GLN A 55 36.25 26.40 -7.18
C GLN A 55 35.23 25.60 -8.01
N CYS A 56 34.42 24.78 -7.34
CA CYS A 56 33.33 24.04 -7.97
C CYS A 56 32.01 24.80 -7.90
N VAL A 57 31.19 24.71 -8.95
CA VAL A 57 29.82 25.25 -8.91
C VAL A 57 29.03 24.48 -7.83
N PRO A 58 28.44 25.18 -6.85
CA PRO A 58 27.67 24.51 -5.79
C PRO A 58 26.57 23.62 -6.39
N GLY A 59 26.62 22.31 -6.11
CA GLY A 59 25.64 21.32 -6.59
C GLY A 59 26.11 20.41 -7.73
N VAL A 60 27.26 20.68 -8.35
CA VAL A 60 27.95 19.72 -9.24
C VAL A 60 29.25 19.29 -8.57
N SER A 61 29.21 18.14 -7.91
CA SER A 61 30.40 17.48 -7.38
C SER A 61 31.13 16.75 -8.50
N ALA A 62 32.46 16.70 -8.40
CA ALA A 62 33.32 16.03 -9.37
C ALA A 62 33.21 14.49 -9.38
N ASP A 63 32.37 13.90 -8.52
CA ASP A 63 32.17 12.46 -8.44
C ASP A 63 30.76 12.09 -8.93
N PRO A 64 30.62 11.57 -10.15
CA PRO A 64 29.36 11.04 -10.67
C PRO A 64 28.66 10.06 -9.72
N GLN A 65 29.40 9.32 -8.87
CA GLN A 65 28.80 8.41 -7.90
C GLN A 65 28.02 9.15 -6.81
N SER A 66 28.53 10.29 -6.34
CA SER A 66 27.81 11.13 -5.37
C SER A 66 26.49 11.69 -5.94
N GLN A 67 26.47 12.06 -7.23
CA GLN A 67 25.26 12.50 -7.93
C GLN A 67 24.24 11.36 -8.09
N ILE A 68 24.71 10.15 -8.42
CA ILE A 68 23.86 8.95 -8.49
C ILE A 68 23.26 8.62 -7.12
N ASN A 69 24.04 8.75 -6.04
CA ASN A 69 23.55 8.49 -4.69
C ASN A 69 22.48 9.50 -4.25
N ALA A 70 22.66 10.79 -4.57
CA ALA A 70 21.65 11.81 -4.33
C ALA A 70 20.36 11.54 -5.13
N MET A 71 20.49 11.16 -6.40
CA MET A 71 19.35 10.82 -7.25
C MET A 71 18.61 9.58 -6.76
N ARG A 72 19.34 8.55 -6.28
CA ARG A 72 18.74 7.36 -5.66
C ARG A 72 17.95 7.68 -4.41
N GLN A 73 18.44 8.62 -3.58
CA GLN A 73 17.71 9.08 -2.40
C GLN A 73 16.41 9.78 -2.80
N GLN A 74 16.44 10.67 -3.79
CA GLN A 74 15.25 11.33 -4.32
C GLN A 74 14.23 10.31 -4.86
N ILE A 75 14.67 9.37 -5.71
CA ILE A 75 13.81 8.29 -6.23
C ILE A 75 13.18 7.48 -5.10
N SER A 76 13.94 7.14 -4.05
CA SER A 76 13.40 6.38 -2.92
C SER A 76 12.31 7.12 -2.16
N SER A 77 12.45 8.44 -2.02
CA SER A 77 11.44 9.32 -1.41
C SER A 77 10.19 9.41 -2.27
N ASP A 78 10.36 9.58 -3.59
CA ASP A 78 9.24 9.68 -4.52
C ASP A 78 8.43 8.38 -4.56
N LEU A 79 9.10 7.22 -4.59
CA LEU A 79 8.43 5.92 -4.52
C LEU A 79 7.63 5.72 -3.22
N GLN A 80 8.12 6.25 -2.09
CA GLN A 80 7.38 6.21 -0.82
C GLN A 80 6.13 7.09 -0.89
N LEU A 81 6.24 8.29 -1.47
CA LEU A 81 5.10 9.19 -1.68
C LEU A 81 4.09 8.58 -2.64
N GLU A 82 4.53 8.00 -3.76
CA GLU A 82 3.67 7.29 -4.71
C GLU A 82 2.98 6.09 -4.04
N GLY A 83 3.69 5.32 -3.22
CA GLY A 83 3.12 4.23 -2.43
C GLY A 83 2.04 4.72 -1.46
N ALA A 84 2.27 5.84 -0.78
CA ALA A 84 1.30 6.45 0.13
C ALA A 84 0.08 7.00 -0.62
N VAL A 85 0.28 7.64 -1.77
CA VAL A 85 -0.80 8.12 -2.64
C VAL A 85 -1.64 6.94 -3.15
N GLN A 86 -1.01 5.83 -3.55
CA GLN A 86 -1.72 4.64 -3.99
C GLN A 86 -2.57 4.03 -2.87
N GLN A 87 -2.03 3.96 -1.65
CA GLN A 87 -2.77 3.52 -0.46
C GLN A 87 -3.93 4.46 -0.13
N GLN A 88 -3.74 5.77 -0.29
CA GLN A 88 -4.78 6.76 -0.09
C GLN A 88 -5.89 6.66 -1.15
N ILE A 89 -5.54 6.46 -2.43
CA ILE A 89 -6.52 6.25 -3.52
C ILE A 89 -7.35 4.99 -3.25
N GLN A 90 -6.71 3.90 -2.82
CA GLN A 90 -7.42 2.68 -2.40
C GLN A 90 -8.32 2.93 -1.18
N GLY A 91 -7.91 3.79 -0.25
CA GLY A 91 -8.72 4.21 0.89
C GLY A 91 -9.88 5.15 0.53
N LEU A 92 -9.78 5.86 -0.60
CA LEU A 92 -10.79 6.79 -1.12
C LEU A 92 -11.87 6.08 -1.95
N GLU A 93 -11.82 4.76 -2.10
CA GLU A 93 -12.93 3.98 -2.68
C GLU A 93 -14.16 4.10 -1.77
N GLN A 94 -15.01 5.09 -2.04
CA GLN A 94 -16.22 5.31 -1.27
C GLN A 94 -17.29 4.31 -1.67
N LEU A 95 -17.72 3.50 -0.70
CA LEU A 95 -18.90 2.67 -0.84
C LEU A 95 -20.15 3.57 -0.96
N THR A 96 -20.84 3.49 -2.10
CA THR A 96 -22.10 4.21 -2.34
C THR A 96 -23.20 3.25 -2.74
N LEU A 97 -24.46 3.70 -2.62
CA LEU A 97 -25.62 2.93 -3.08
C LEU A 97 -26.21 3.58 -4.34
N ALA A 98 -26.41 2.77 -5.37
CA ALA A 98 -27.06 3.15 -6.62
C ALA A 98 -28.45 2.50 -6.71
N GLY A 99 -29.47 3.28 -7.03
CA GLY A 99 -30.85 2.81 -7.14
C GLY A 99 -31.83 3.82 -6.54
N GLN A 100 -33.12 3.61 -6.80
CA GLN A 100 -34.17 4.45 -6.24
C GLN A 100 -34.59 3.92 -4.86
N ALA A 101 -34.80 4.82 -3.90
CA ALA A 101 -35.36 4.48 -2.59
C ALA A 101 -36.86 4.23 -2.69
N ARG A 102 -37.26 3.14 -3.34
CA ARG A 102 -38.67 2.75 -3.50
C ARG A 102 -38.82 1.25 -3.32
N GLU A 103 -39.89 0.85 -2.65
CA GLU A 103 -40.29 -0.54 -2.50
C GLU A 103 -40.24 -1.29 -3.86
N GLY A 104 -39.70 -2.50 -3.83
CA GLY A 104 -39.50 -3.36 -4.99
C GLY A 104 -38.29 -2.99 -5.87
N GLN A 105 -37.68 -1.82 -5.71
CA GLN A 105 -36.50 -1.42 -6.48
C GLN A 105 -35.25 -2.14 -6.01
N LEU A 106 -34.39 -2.46 -6.99
CA LEU A 106 -33.09 -3.05 -6.74
C LEU A 106 -32.05 -1.96 -6.49
N VAL A 107 -31.43 -2.02 -5.32
CA VAL A 107 -30.33 -1.15 -4.91
C VAL A 107 -29.03 -1.93 -5.02
N ARG A 108 -27.99 -1.31 -5.60
CA ARG A 108 -26.68 -1.92 -5.79
C ARG A 108 -25.59 -1.13 -5.09
N ALA A 109 -24.68 -1.84 -4.45
CA ALA A 109 -23.42 -1.29 -3.96
C ALA A 109 -22.56 -0.85 -5.15
N ASN A 110 -21.99 0.34 -5.05
CA ASN A 110 -21.01 0.86 -5.98
C ASN A 110 -19.71 1.14 -5.20
N LEU A 111 -18.67 0.44 -5.59
CA LEU A 111 -17.28 0.47 -5.11
C LEU A 111 -16.43 -0.02 -6.30
N ALA A 112 -15.10 0.03 -6.24
CA ALA A 112 -14.28 -0.53 -7.31
C ALA A 112 -14.70 -1.99 -7.62
N ALA A 113 -15.00 -2.26 -8.89
CA ALA A 113 -15.60 -3.53 -9.31
C ALA A 113 -14.74 -4.74 -8.91
N ALA A 114 -13.40 -4.60 -8.97
CA ALA A 114 -12.46 -5.62 -8.53
C ALA A 114 -12.56 -5.89 -7.02
N ALA A 115 -12.77 -4.86 -6.20
CA ALA A 115 -12.92 -5.00 -4.75
C ALA A 115 -14.21 -5.76 -4.39
N LEU A 116 -15.34 -5.48 -5.06
CA LEU A 116 -16.60 -6.18 -4.81
C LEU A 116 -16.59 -7.62 -5.31
N ALA A 117 -16.01 -7.88 -6.48
CA ALA A 117 -15.99 -9.22 -7.09
C ALA A 117 -15.18 -10.25 -6.28
N ALA A 118 -14.21 -9.79 -5.49
CA ALA A 118 -13.38 -10.65 -4.65
C ALA A 118 -14.04 -11.05 -3.32
N LEU A 119 -15.15 -10.41 -2.93
CA LEU A 119 -15.77 -10.59 -1.62
C LEU A 119 -16.89 -11.65 -1.64
N PRO A 120 -16.98 -12.52 -0.62
CA PRO A 120 -18.11 -13.43 -0.47
C PRO A 120 -19.40 -12.65 -0.14
N ALA A 121 -20.56 -13.21 -0.47
CA ALA A 121 -21.86 -12.58 -0.17
C ALA A 121 -22.07 -12.28 1.33
N THR A 122 -21.45 -13.09 2.20
CA THR A 122 -21.48 -12.94 3.67
C THR A 122 -20.73 -11.71 4.18
N ALA A 123 -19.89 -11.08 3.34
CA ALA A 123 -19.20 -9.84 3.70
C ALA A 123 -20.14 -8.61 3.68
N PHE A 124 -21.34 -8.75 3.11
CA PHE A 124 -22.30 -7.67 2.92
C PHE A 124 -23.43 -7.78 3.94
N HIS A 125 -23.61 -6.71 4.71
CA HIS A 125 -24.65 -6.64 5.74
C HIS A 125 -25.52 -5.41 5.53
N TRP A 126 -26.79 -5.64 5.21
CA TRP A 126 -27.76 -4.57 5.02
C TRP A 126 -28.45 -4.22 6.33
N TYR A 127 -28.67 -2.94 6.55
CA TYR A 127 -29.31 -2.40 7.74
C TYR A 127 -30.42 -1.45 7.36
N ARG A 128 -31.46 -1.41 8.21
CA ARG A 128 -32.54 -0.43 8.15
C ARG A 128 -32.65 0.37 9.44
N LEU A 129 -33.11 1.60 9.32
CA LEU A 129 -33.44 2.49 10.43
C LEU A 129 -34.87 3.01 10.22
N MET A 130 -35.80 2.56 11.07
CA MET A 130 -37.18 3.02 11.02
C MET A 130 -37.31 4.45 11.56
N PRO A 131 -38.33 5.22 11.11
CA PRO A 131 -38.63 6.53 11.70
C PRO A 131 -38.84 6.43 13.21
N GLY A 132 -38.21 7.33 13.97
CA GLY A 132 -38.30 7.34 15.43
C GLY A 132 -37.36 6.36 16.15
N GLU A 133 -36.76 5.40 15.44
CA GLU A 133 -35.73 4.54 16.01
C GLU A 133 -34.36 5.24 16.05
N ARG A 134 -33.53 4.85 17.02
CA ARG A 134 -32.15 5.35 17.16
C ARG A 134 -31.10 4.33 16.74
N ARG A 135 -31.51 3.08 16.48
CA ARG A 135 -30.60 1.96 16.19
C ARG A 135 -30.86 1.41 14.81
N TRP A 136 -29.78 1.11 14.10
CA TRP A 136 -29.84 0.37 12.85
C TRP A 136 -30.09 -1.10 13.16
N LEU A 137 -31.11 -1.68 12.52
CA LEU A 137 -31.45 -3.10 12.61
C LEU A 137 -30.87 -3.82 11.40
N LEU A 138 -30.18 -4.94 11.64
CA LEU A 138 -29.73 -5.84 10.58
C LEU A 138 -30.94 -6.42 9.85
N ILE A 139 -30.90 -6.39 8.53
CA ILE A 139 -31.88 -7.07 7.68
C ILE A 139 -31.40 -8.52 7.51
N SER A 140 -31.99 -9.43 8.29
CA SER A 140 -31.62 -10.85 8.24
C SER A 140 -31.81 -11.43 6.84
N GLY A 141 -30.81 -12.15 6.35
CA GLY A 141 -30.83 -12.80 5.03
C GLY A 141 -30.47 -11.88 3.86
N ALA A 142 -30.41 -10.56 4.06
CA ALA A 142 -29.93 -9.64 3.04
C ALA A 142 -28.40 -9.66 2.95
N GLN A 143 -27.89 -10.33 1.93
CA GLN A 143 -26.46 -10.53 1.66
C GLN A 143 -26.13 -10.19 0.20
N GLY A 144 -24.84 -10.08 -0.09
CA GLY A 144 -24.33 -9.69 -1.40
C GLY A 144 -24.42 -8.19 -1.71
N PRO A 145 -23.91 -7.79 -2.89
CA PRO A 145 -23.74 -6.38 -3.26
C PRO A 145 -25.04 -5.73 -3.72
N SER A 146 -26.16 -6.46 -3.77
CA SER A 146 -27.46 -5.93 -4.22
C SER A 146 -28.55 -6.33 -3.25
N TYR A 147 -29.52 -5.44 -3.06
CA TYR A 147 -30.66 -5.67 -2.20
C TYR A 147 -31.92 -5.11 -2.83
N GLN A 148 -32.97 -5.93 -2.88
CA GLN A 148 -34.29 -5.48 -3.32
C GLN A 148 -35.05 -4.95 -2.12
N LEU A 149 -35.43 -3.67 -2.17
CA LEU A 149 -36.16 -3.01 -1.09
C LEU A 149 -37.51 -3.70 -0.87
N GLN A 150 -37.77 -4.12 0.37
CA GLN A 150 -38.96 -4.89 0.74
C GLN A 150 -40.06 -3.95 1.26
N PRO A 151 -41.32 -4.42 1.31
CA PRO A 151 -42.42 -3.65 1.92
C PRO A 151 -42.11 -3.21 3.36
N ALA A 152 -41.37 -4.04 4.11
CA ALA A 152 -40.97 -3.74 5.48
C ALA A 152 -39.90 -2.63 5.61
N ASP A 153 -39.32 -2.16 4.50
CA ASP A 153 -38.35 -1.07 4.49
C ASP A 153 -39.00 0.29 4.20
N VAL A 154 -40.30 0.33 3.88
CA VAL A 154 -41.02 1.58 3.61
C VAL A 154 -40.91 2.54 4.79
N ALA A 155 -40.66 3.82 4.48
CA ALA A 155 -40.31 4.91 5.38
C ALA A 155 -38.96 4.78 6.10
N ALA A 156 -38.27 3.63 6.03
CA ALA A 156 -36.95 3.45 6.62
C ALA A 156 -35.85 4.11 5.78
N LYS A 157 -34.72 4.38 6.43
CA LYS A 157 -33.43 4.56 5.73
C LYS A 157 -32.73 3.21 5.66
N VAL A 158 -32.01 2.95 4.56
CA VAL A 158 -31.27 1.70 4.32
C VAL A 158 -29.79 2.02 4.13
N MET A 159 -28.91 1.15 4.62
CA MET A 159 -27.46 1.29 4.54
C MET A 159 -26.81 -0.08 4.40
N LEU A 160 -25.68 -0.13 3.71
CA LEU A 160 -24.84 -1.32 3.59
C LEU A 160 -23.55 -1.14 4.38
N VAL A 161 -23.14 -2.19 5.09
CA VAL A 161 -21.80 -2.32 5.68
C VAL A 161 -21.11 -3.50 5.05
N VAL A 162 -19.88 -3.29 4.56
CA VAL A 162 -19.05 -4.32 3.92
C VAL A 162 -17.81 -4.59 4.77
N ALA A 163 -17.56 -5.86 5.09
CA ALA A 163 -16.33 -6.30 5.75
C ALA A 163 -15.30 -6.70 4.69
N ILE A 164 -14.23 -5.92 4.57
CA ILE A 164 -13.15 -6.12 3.61
C ILE A 164 -11.95 -6.72 4.34
N PRO A 165 -11.41 -7.87 3.92
CA PRO A 165 -10.17 -8.39 4.48
C PRO A 165 -9.04 -7.37 4.34
N SER A 166 -8.29 -7.15 5.43
CA SER A 166 -7.13 -6.25 5.43
C SER A 166 -5.88 -7.04 5.79
N ALA A 167 -4.81 -6.84 5.03
CA ALA A 167 -3.53 -7.51 5.24
C ALA A 167 -2.96 -7.31 6.65
N ASN A 168 -3.31 -6.19 7.30
CA ASN A 168 -2.68 -5.75 8.55
C ASN A 168 -3.59 -5.80 9.78
N SER A 169 -4.92 -5.85 9.61
CA SER A 169 -5.89 -5.67 10.72
C SER A 169 -7.03 -6.69 10.76
N GLY A 170 -6.93 -7.78 9.99
CA GLY A 170 -7.95 -8.82 9.90
C GLY A 170 -9.11 -8.42 8.99
N SER A 171 -9.86 -7.37 9.34
CA SER A 171 -10.87 -6.79 8.45
C SER A 171 -11.10 -5.30 8.69
N GLN A 172 -11.26 -4.55 7.61
CA GLN A 172 -11.71 -3.17 7.59
C GLN A 172 -13.20 -3.13 7.24
N ARG A 173 -13.97 -2.23 7.88
CA ARG A 173 -15.38 -2.04 7.57
C ARG A 173 -15.58 -0.78 6.73
N GLN A 174 -16.27 -0.92 5.61
CA GLN A 174 -16.73 0.19 4.80
C GLN A 174 -18.24 0.35 4.96
N VAL A 175 -18.69 1.60 5.08
CA VAL A 175 -20.11 1.92 5.33
C VAL A 175 -20.60 2.79 4.18
N SER A 176 -21.75 2.43 3.61
CA SER A 176 -22.30 3.15 2.49
C SER A 176 -22.93 4.49 2.89
N SER A 177 -23.22 5.33 1.91
CA SER A 177 -24.23 6.36 2.06
C SER A 177 -25.58 5.74 2.45
N ARG A 178 -26.42 6.52 3.15
CA ARG A 178 -27.76 6.11 3.56
C ARG A 178 -28.73 6.39 2.43
N LEU A 179 -29.50 5.38 2.02
CA LEU A 179 -30.57 5.51 1.03
C LEU A 179 -31.91 5.73 1.73
N GLY A 180 -32.74 6.63 1.21
CA GLY A 180 -34.12 6.82 1.67
C GLY A 180 -34.41 8.17 2.34
N PRO A 181 -35.63 8.34 2.87
CA PRO A 181 -36.60 7.29 3.22
C PRO A 181 -37.14 6.52 2.00
N VAL A 182 -37.38 5.21 2.16
CA VAL A 182 -37.94 4.36 1.11
C VAL A 182 -39.41 4.70 0.90
N LEU A 183 -39.78 4.97 -0.35
CA LEU A 183 -41.16 5.26 -0.74
C LEU A 183 -41.90 3.95 -1.03
N GLY A 184 -43.14 3.83 -0.56
CA GLY A 184 -44.01 2.71 -0.94
C GLY A 184 -44.41 2.75 -2.41
N VAL A 185 -44.87 1.61 -2.94
CA VAL A 185 -45.57 1.59 -4.22
C VAL A 185 -46.92 2.28 -4.02
N ARG A 186 -47.12 3.46 -4.61
CA ARG A 186 -48.47 4.05 -4.64
C ARG A 186 -49.31 3.20 -5.60
N ALA A 187 -50.54 2.85 -5.21
CA ALA A 187 -51.53 2.44 -6.19
C ALA A 187 -51.71 3.61 -7.18
N GLN A 188 -51.43 3.37 -8.45
CA GLN A 188 -51.79 4.32 -9.51
C GLN A 188 -53.33 4.30 -9.58
N PRO A 189 -54.01 5.46 -9.48
CA PRO A 189 -55.48 5.51 -9.56
C PRO A 189 -56.00 5.00 -10.92
#